data_AF-A0A9P1CKS9-F1
#
_entry.id   AF-A0A9P1CKS9-F1
#
_cell.length_a   1.000
_cell.length_b   1.000
_cell.length_c   1.000
_cell.angle_alpha   90.00
_cell.angle_beta   90.00
_cell.angle_gamma   90.00
#
_symmetry.space_group_name_H-M   'P 1'
#
loop_
_entity.id
_entity.type
_entity.pdbx_description
1 polymer ?
#
loop_
_entity_poly.entity_id
_entity_poly.type
_entity_poly.pdbx_seq_one_letter_code
_entity_poly.pdbx_strand_id
1 'polypeptide(L)'
;MEAPLKKVILPNGAVDWEAFQELVTEKDFLVYDPPQKKRPFWALSNLNLFTPRSPIGVGFPCCVAESVRARMRSEGHDVQHAYISKPDEWFLKMLEPPAEGNHCPEFLRGIWWMKDNVANETLLSFESAHWGSPGTKMEGVGIKHVFKNWSKGSSMWGSMLARSHEEMFGVFKISPNLQWINLDMDNWIYILQAGDKLVDPSGKPVPFTPGDDLLRVTWNDQDPKKGIYYQYIVSRVAFKDESGKLQKVHPAYDELLDRATRPTLQGACCNLFLCNISDAEYGSAYDCIDDHQIYIPGPEHPSWKPDDFLKVDRDA
;
A
#
# COMPACT_ATOMS: atom_id res chain seq x y z
N MET A 1 9.42 27.54 9.02
CA MET A 1 10.43 27.07 8.05
C MET A 1 9.77 25.99 7.22
N GLU A 2 9.96 26.00 5.90
CA GLU A 2 9.44 24.94 5.03
C GLU A 2 10.18 23.62 5.27
N ALA A 3 9.45 22.51 5.29
CA ALA A 3 9.99 21.18 5.54
C ALA A 3 11.04 20.78 4.47
N PRO A 4 12.14 20.09 4.84
CA PRO A 4 13.20 19.74 3.90
C PRO A 4 12.72 18.94 2.69
N LEU A 5 11.90 17.90 2.86
CA LEU A 5 11.44 17.08 1.73
C LEU A 5 10.47 17.82 0.81
N LYS A 6 9.75 18.82 1.32
CA LYS A 6 8.89 19.65 0.46
C LYS A 6 9.70 20.39 -0.60
N LYS A 7 10.96 20.74 -0.30
CA LYS A 7 11.84 21.46 -1.23
C LYS A 7 12.41 20.57 -2.33
N VAL A 8 12.36 19.25 -2.17
CA VAL A 8 12.81 18.31 -3.21
C VAL A 8 11.73 18.04 -4.25
N ILE A 9 10.49 18.45 -4.00
CA ILE A 9 9.43 18.44 -5.01
C ILE A 9 9.45 19.78 -5.73
N LEU A 10 9.85 19.76 -7.00
CA LEU A 10 9.93 20.93 -7.87
C LEU A 10 8.53 21.45 -8.20
N PRO A 11 8.39 22.73 -8.61
CA PRO A 11 7.08 23.31 -8.95
C PRO A 11 6.29 22.53 -10.00
N ASN A 12 6.98 21.87 -10.93
CA ASN A 12 6.38 21.01 -11.96
C ASN A 12 6.04 19.58 -11.47
N GLY A 13 6.08 19.35 -10.16
CA GLY A 13 5.88 18.06 -9.53
C GLY A 13 7.03 17.06 -9.68
N ALA A 14 8.11 17.37 -10.40
CA ALA A 14 9.28 16.48 -10.48
C ALA A 14 10.03 16.41 -9.14
N VAL A 15 10.83 15.37 -8.96
CA VAL A 15 11.66 15.20 -7.76
C VAL A 15 13.10 15.59 -8.09
N ASP A 16 13.68 16.47 -7.29
CA ASP A 16 15.11 16.70 -7.21
C ASP A 16 15.76 15.54 -6.46
N TRP A 17 16.16 14.52 -7.20
CA TRP A 17 16.69 13.27 -6.64
C TRP A 17 18.06 13.45 -5.97
N GLU A 18 18.86 14.43 -6.42
CA GLU A 18 20.16 14.73 -5.81
C GLU A 18 19.95 15.36 -4.43
N ALA A 19 19.14 16.41 -4.36
CA ALA A 19 18.77 17.03 -3.09
C ALA A 19 18.07 16.05 -2.13
N PHE A 20 17.21 15.17 -2.66
CA PHE A 20 16.61 14.11 -1.86
C PHE A 20 17.66 13.16 -1.27
N GLN A 21 18.60 12.67 -2.07
CA GLN A 21 19.65 11.76 -1.61
C GLN A 21 20.53 12.39 -0.53
N GLU A 22 20.83 13.69 -0.63
CA GLU A 22 21.56 14.42 0.42
C GLU A 22 20.80 14.47 1.75
N LEU A 23 19.47 14.52 1.71
CA LEU A 23 18.61 14.55 2.90
C LEU A 23 18.46 13.17 3.57
N VAL A 24 18.45 12.09 2.80
CA VAL A 24 18.25 10.71 3.32
C VAL A 24 19.55 9.90 3.38
N THR A 25 20.67 10.57 3.63
CA THR A 25 22.01 9.96 3.73
C THR A 25 22.14 8.97 4.88
N GLU A 26 21.49 9.26 6.00
CA GLU A 26 21.45 8.40 7.17
C GLU A 26 20.44 7.27 6.91
N LYS A 27 20.93 6.02 6.84
CA LYS A 27 20.12 4.81 6.64
C LYS A 27 19.32 4.42 7.89
N ASP A 28 18.95 5.37 8.73
CA ASP A 28 18.18 5.15 9.95
C ASP A 28 16.79 4.58 9.64
N PHE A 29 16.28 4.81 8.43
CA PHE A 29 15.06 4.19 7.95
C PHE A 29 15.18 2.66 7.75
N LEU A 30 16.38 2.08 7.82
CA LEU A 30 16.57 0.62 7.86
C LEU A 30 16.43 0.03 9.27
N VAL A 31 16.14 0.87 10.28
CA VAL A 31 15.54 0.39 11.52
C VAL A 31 14.03 0.25 11.28
N TYR A 32 13.56 -1.00 11.27
CA TYR A 32 12.15 -1.33 11.07
C TYR A 32 11.41 -1.28 12.41
N ASP A 33 10.78 -0.15 12.67
CA ASP A 33 10.05 0.14 13.91
C ASP A 33 8.75 0.86 13.57
N PRO A 34 7.77 0.18 12.92
CA PRO A 34 6.56 0.78 12.40
C PRO A 34 5.79 1.54 13.50
N PRO A 35 5.86 2.89 13.56
CA PRO A 35 5.29 3.65 14.68
C PRO A 35 3.79 3.44 14.79
N GLN A 36 3.14 3.17 13.67
CA GLN A 36 1.70 2.96 13.58
C GLN A 36 1.20 1.67 14.25
N LYS A 37 2.09 0.72 14.59
CA LYS A 37 1.74 -0.48 15.36
C LYS A 37 1.73 -0.24 16.87
N LYS A 38 2.08 0.98 17.33
CA LYS A 38 2.15 1.33 18.76
C LYS A 38 0.84 1.99 19.23
N ARG A 39 0.47 1.73 20.49
CA ARG A 39 -0.83 2.12 21.08
C ARG A 39 -1.24 3.60 21.00
N PRO A 40 -0.35 4.62 21.05
CA PRO A 40 -0.80 6.01 20.98
C PRO A 40 -1.09 6.49 19.54
N PHE A 41 -0.94 5.64 18.52
CA PHE A 41 -1.02 6.11 17.14
C PHE A 41 -2.42 6.64 16.75
N TRP A 42 -3.50 6.09 17.32
CA TRP A 42 -4.87 6.56 17.09
C TRP A 42 -5.57 6.97 18.39
N ALA A 43 -6.34 8.07 18.32
CA ALA A 43 -7.39 8.32 19.31
C ALA A 43 -8.38 7.14 19.29
N LEU A 44 -8.84 6.69 20.47
CA LEU A 44 -9.70 5.50 20.64
C LEU A 44 -9.01 4.16 20.40
N SER A 45 -7.72 4.02 20.74
CA SER A 45 -6.96 2.77 20.58
C SER A 45 -7.60 1.52 21.20
N ASN A 46 -8.45 1.66 22.23
CA ASN A 46 -9.19 0.54 22.82
C ASN A 46 -10.41 0.10 22.02
N LEU A 47 -10.90 0.90 21.08
CA LEU A 47 -12.00 0.51 20.20
C LEU A 47 -11.41 -0.27 19.02
N ASN A 48 -11.93 -1.47 18.76
CA ASN A 48 -11.51 -2.29 17.64
C ASN A 48 -12.09 -1.77 16.32
N LEU A 49 -11.88 -0.49 15.99
CA LEU A 49 -12.49 0.18 14.86
C LEU A 49 -11.67 0.06 13.58
N PHE A 50 -10.34 0.17 13.72
CA PHE A 50 -9.44 0.32 12.59
C PHE A 50 -8.80 -0.99 12.14
N THR A 51 -8.91 -2.07 12.91
CA THR A 51 -8.30 -3.34 12.53
C THR A 51 -8.97 -3.90 11.26
N PRO A 52 -8.23 -4.62 10.40
CA PRO A 52 -8.79 -5.18 9.17
C PRO A 52 -10.04 -6.05 9.36
N ARG A 53 -10.15 -6.69 10.53
CA ARG A 53 -11.26 -7.60 10.90
C ARG A 53 -12.20 -7.02 11.95
N SER A 54 -12.27 -5.70 12.06
CA SER A 54 -13.21 -5.04 12.96
C SER A 54 -14.63 -5.56 12.71
N PRO A 55 -15.35 -6.05 13.74
CA PRO A 55 -16.75 -6.42 13.58
C PRO A 55 -17.68 -5.19 13.49
N ILE A 56 -17.15 -3.99 13.78
CA ILE A 56 -17.93 -2.76 13.84
C ILE A 56 -18.41 -2.41 12.45
N GLY A 57 -19.72 -2.27 12.29
CA GLY A 57 -20.32 -1.81 11.04
C GLY A 57 -20.40 -2.87 9.93
N VAL A 58 -20.05 -4.13 10.20
CA VAL A 58 -20.05 -5.22 9.20
C VAL A 58 -21.37 -5.98 9.16
N GLY A 59 -22.04 -6.16 10.30
CA GLY A 59 -23.24 -6.98 10.44
C GLY A 59 -24.45 -6.26 11.04
N PHE A 60 -25.61 -6.89 11.00
CA PHE A 60 -26.84 -6.35 11.59
C PHE A 60 -26.66 -6.08 13.10
N PRO A 61 -27.18 -4.95 13.63
CA PRO A 61 -28.00 -3.94 12.95
C PRO A 61 -27.19 -2.86 12.22
N CYS A 62 -25.87 -2.77 12.43
CA CYS A 62 -25.02 -1.73 11.85
C CYS A 62 -24.39 -2.24 10.54
N CYS A 63 -25.14 -2.35 9.45
CA CYS A 63 -24.65 -2.82 8.14
C CYS A 63 -23.97 -1.70 7.30
N VAL A 64 -23.22 -0.81 7.95
CA VAL A 64 -22.60 0.37 7.30
C VAL A 64 -21.69 -0.04 6.16
N ALA A 65 -20.87 -1.09 6.35
CA ALA A 65 -19.98 -1.61 5.32
C ALA A 65 -20.75 -1.99 4.05
N GLU A 66 -21.90 -2.67 4.18
CA GLU A 66 -22.75 -3.07 3.06
C GLU A 66 -23.52 -1.90 2.46
N SER A 67 -23.94 -0.92 3.27
CA SER A 67 -24.58 0.30 2.75
C SER A 67 -23.63 1.11 1.86
N VAL A 68 -22.36 1.24 2.27
CA VAL A 68 -21.32 1.90 1.44
C VAL A 68 -21.09 1.13 0.15
N ARG A 69 -20.95 -0.20 0.21
CA ARG A 69 -20.78 -1.05 -1.00
C ARG A 69 -21.99 -1.00 -1.91
N ALA A 70 -23.19 -1.03 -1.36
CA ALA A 70 -24.44 -0.93 -2.13
C ALA A 70 -24.52 0.42 -2.85
N ARG A 71 -24.10 1.51 -2.20
CA ARG A 71 -24.00 2.82 -2.83
C ARG A 71 -23.01 2.81 -3.99
N MET A 72 -21.79 2.32 -3.78
CA MET A 72 -20.78 2.20 -4.84
C MET A 72 -21.31 1.38 -6.03
N ARG A 73 -21.97 0.24 -5.77
CA ARG A 73 -22.63 -0.58 -6.80
C ARG A 73 -23.73 0.20 -7.55
N SER A 74 -24.53 1.00 -6.85
CA SER A 74 -25.58 1.83 -7.48
C SER A 74 -25.04 2.94 -8.38
N GLU A 75 -23.78 3.33 -8.18
CA GLU A 75 -23.06 4.29 -9.03
C GLU A 75 -22.30 3.62 -10.17
N GLY A 76 -22.47 2.30 -10.34
CA GLY A 76 -21.90 1.53 -11.45
C GLY A 76 -20.54 0.89 -11.15
N HIS A 77 -20.05 0.95 -9.92
CA HIS A 77 -18.78 0.30 -9.56
C HIS A 77 -18.95 -1.21 -9.40
N ASP A 78 -18.05 -1.96 -10.02
CA ASP A 78 -17.97 -3.41 -9.88
C ASP A 78 -17.24 -3.78 -8.57
N VAL A 79 -17.95 -3.71 -7.45
CA VAL A 79 -17.38 -4.04 -6.13
C VAL A 79 -17.31 -5.55 -5.98
N GLN A 80 -16.11 -6.10 -6.14
CA GLN A 80 -15.84 -7.53 -6.07
C GLN A 80 -15.47 -7.95 -4.65
N HIS A 81 -15.91 -9.15 -4.29
CA HIS A 81 -15.54 -9.83 -3.05
C HIS A 81 -14.57 -10.96 -3.40
N ALA A 82 -13.46 -11.03 -2.68
CA ALA A 82 -12.41 -12.02 -2.93
C ALA A 82 -11.86 -12.58 -1.62
N TYR A 83 -11.13 -13.70 -1.74
CA TYR A 83 -10.48 -14.34 -0.60
C TYR A 83 -9.00 -14.50 -0.90
N ILE A 84 -8.14 -14.09 0.03
CA ILE A 84 -6.68 -14.27 -0.08
C ILE A 84 -6.33 -15.76 -0.14
N SER A 85 -7.11 -16.59 0.56
CA SER A 85 -7.06 -18.05 0.53
C SER A 85 -7.45 -18.67 -0.82
N LYS A 86 -8.01 -17.89 -1.74
CA LYS A 86 -8.42 -18.32 -3.10
C LYS A 86 -7.97 -17.28 -4.14
N PRO A 87 -6.66 -17.09 -4.34
CA PRO A 87 -6.13 -15.91 -5.04
C PRO A 87 -6.25 -16.00 -6.57
N ASP A 88 -6.26 -17.21 -7.14
CA ASP A 88 -5.85 -17.45 -8.52
C ASP A 88 -6.61 -16.58 -9.54
N GLU A 89 -7.95 -16.58 -9.48
CA GLU A 89 -8.77 -15.83 -10.45
C GLU A 89 -8.61 -14.32 -10.31
N TRP A 90 -8.67 -13.78 -9.09
CA TRP A 90 -8.75 -12.34 -8.88
C TRP A 90 -7.36 -11.66 -8.86
N PHE A 91 -6.30 -12.40 -8.49
CA PHE A 91 -4.93 -11.93 -8.69
C PHE A 91 -4.64 -11.75 -10.18
N LEU A 92 -5.07 -12.68 -11.03
CA LEU A 92 -4.91 -12.52 -12.48
C LEU A 92 -5.62 -11.27 -13.00
N LYS A 93 -6.85 -10.99 -12.52
CA LYS A 93 -7.57 -9.75 -12.86
C LYS A 93 -6.83 -8.48 -12.39
N MET A 94 -6.26 -8.49 -11.19
CA MET A 94 -5.45 -7.36 -10.69
C MET A 94 -4.15 -7.14 -11.47
N LEU A 95 -3.65 -8.18 -12.14
CA LEU A 95 -2.45 -8.12 -12.99
C LEU A 95 -2.77 -7.77 -14.44
N GLU A 96 -4.01 -7.42 -14.78
CA GLU A 96 -4.34 -6.93 -16.12
C GLU A 96 -3.72 -5.54 -16.33
N PRO A 97 -2.82 -5.37 -17.32
CA PRO A 97 -2.24 -4.07 -17.61
C PRO A 97 -3.29 -3.15 -18.25
N PRO A 98 -3.02 -1.84 -18.32
CA PRO A 98 -3.80 -0.92 -19.13
C PRO A 98 -3.90 -1.35 -20.61
N ALA A 99 -4.97 -0.94 -21.28
CA ALA A 99 -5.27 -1.36 -22.65
C ALA A 99 -4.23 -0.90 -23.69
N GLU A 100 -3.52 0.20 -23.43
CA GLU A 100 -2.48 0.76 -24.29
C GLU A 100 -1.14 0.03 -24.19
N GLY A 101 -0.97 -0.88 -23.22
CA GLY A 101 0.22 -1.71 -23.07
C GLY A 101 0.74 -1.79 -21.64
N ASN A 102 1.70 -2.69 -21.44
CA ASN A 102 2.36 -2.88 -20.16
C ASN A 102 3.75 -2.23 -20.17
N HIS A 103 3.84 -0.98 -19.76
CA HIS A 103 5.11 -0.28 -19.53
C HIS A 103 5.57 -0.33 -18.07
N CYS A 104 4.93 -1.15 -17.23
CA CYS A 104 5.35 -1.31 -15.84
C CYS A 104 6.78 -1.87 -15.79
N PRO A 105 7.70 -1.21 -15.05
CA PRO A 105 9.05 -1.72 -14.83
C PRO A 105 9.01 -3.15 -14.30
N GLU A 106 9.89 -4.01 -14.83
CA GLU A 106 9.88 -5.45 -14.53
C GLU A 106 9.91 -5.73 -13.02
N PHE A 107 10.73 -4.98 -12.27
CA PHE A 107 10.86 -5.11 -10.83
C PHE A 107 9.64 -4.63 -10.02
N LEU A 108 8.62 -4.05 -10.67
CA LEU A 108 7.35 -3.66 -10.03
C LEU A 108 6.17 -4.53 -10.46
N ARG A 109 6.34 -5.42 -11.44
CA ARG A 109 5.26 -6.32 -11.85
C ARG A 109 4.90 -7.30 -10.72
N GLY A 110 3.60 -7.59 -10.60
CA GLY A 110 3.08 -8.48 -9.57
C GLY A 110 2.06 -7.86 -8.63
N ILE A 111 1.57 -8.71 -7.72
CA ILE A 111 0.71 -8.38 -6.59
C ILE A 111 1.61 -8.13 -5.39
N TRP A 112 1.38 -6.99 -4.75
CA TRP A 112 2.18 -6.50 -3.63
C TRP A 112 1.33 -6.39 -2.38
N TRP A 113 1.74 -7.10 -1.33
CA TRP A 113 1.18 -7.06 0.00
C TRP A 113 1.81 -5.94 0.82
N MET A 114 0.98 -5.05 1.36
CA MET A 114 1.39 -4.00 2.29
C MET A 114 1.51 -4.58 3.72
N LYS A 115 2.55 -5.41 3.93
CA LYS A 115 2.86 -6.09 5.19
C LYS A 115 3.04 -5.07 6.31
N ASP A 116 2.25 -5.23 7.38
CA ASP A 116 2.21 -4.34 8.56
C ASP A 116 1.63 -2.93 8.33
N ASN A 117 0.98 -2.71 7.20
CA ASN A 117 0.12 -1.55 7.02
C ASN A 117 -1.10 -1.66 7.96
N VAL A 118 -1.33 -0.65 8.80
CA VAL A 118 -2.50 -0.64 9.71
C VAL A 118 -3.73 -0.02 9.06
N ALA A 119 -3.56 0.64 7.92
CA ALA A 119 -4.67 0.98 7.04
C ALA A 119 -5.31 -0.32 6.49
N ASN A 120 -6.59 -0.25 6.12
CA ASN A 120 -7.31 -1.43 5.63
C ASN A 120 -6.92 -1.85 4.21
N GLU A 121 -5.94 -1.19 3.59
CA GLU A 121 -5.35 -1.55 2.30
C GLU A 121 -4.42 -2.76 2.46
N THR A 122 -4.70 -3.84 1.73
CA THR A 122 -3.98 -5.12 1.89
C THR A 122 -3.07 -5.44 0.72
N LEU A 123 -3.60 -5.43 -0.51
CA LEU A 123 -2.86 -5.79 -1.73
C LEU A 123 -3.05 -4.75 -2.82
N LEU A 124 -2.02 -4.49 -3.61
CA LEU A 124 -2.09 -3.64 -4.80
C LEU A 124 -1.33 -4.27 -5.97
N SER A 125 -1.59 -3.78 -7.18
CA SER A 125 -0.82 -4.11 -8.38
C SER A 125 -0.27 -2.83 -9.00
N PHE A 126 1.06 -2.68 -9.03
CA PHE A 126 1.71 -1.60 -9.80
C PHE A 126 1.60 -1.85 -11.31
N GLU A 127 1.43 -3.10 -11.74
CA GLU A 127 1.33 -3.48 -13.16
C GLU A 127 0.12 -2.84 -13.86
N SER A 128 -0.95 -2.60 -13.11
CA SER A 128 -2.16 -1.97 -13.61
C SER A 128 -2.12 -0.44 -13.70
N ALA A 129 -1.02 0.20 -13.30
CA ALA A 129 -0.84 1.64 -13.43
C ALA A 129 -0.50 2.05 -14.88
N HIS A 130 -0.85 3.27 -15.25
CA HIS A 130 -0.43 3.88 -16.50
C HIS A 130 1.03 4.34 -16.40
N TRP A 131 1.97 3.52 -16.85
CA TRP A 131 3.39 3.84 -16.87
C TRP A 131 3.82 4.55 -18.16
N GLY A 132 4.68 5.56 -18.04
CA GLY A 132 5.25 6.26 -19.18
C GLY A 132 6.12 5.33 -20.04
N SER A 133 6.08 5.53 -21.36
CA SER A 133 6.75 4.66 -22.31
C SER A 133 8.29 4.72 -22.16
N PRO A 134 9.00 3.60 -22.40
CA PRO A 134 10.47 3.58 -22.39
C PRO A 134 11.08 4.59 -23.36
N GLY A 135 12.18 5.23 -22.98
CA GLY A 135 12.89 6.23 -23.77
C GLY A 135 12.21 7.60 -23.84
N THR A 136 11.14 7.83 -23.09
CA THR A 136 10.46 9.12 -22.98
C THR A 136 10.85 9.85 -21.70
N LYS A 137 10.55 11.15 -21.61
CA LYS A 137 10.70 11.93 -20.37
C LYS A 137 9.82 11.42 -19.21
N MET A 138 8.85 10.53 -19.49
CA MET A 138 7.95 9.92 -18.52
C MET A 138 8.37 8.49 -18.15
N GLU A 139 9.48 8.00 -18.68
CA GLU A 139 10.03 6.70 -18.28
C GLU A 139 10.24 6.68 -16.75
N GLY A 140 9.72 5.63 -16.10
CA GLY A 140 9.76 5.50 -14.65
C GLY A 140 8.71 6.33 -13.89
N VAL A 141 7.77 6.98 -14.59
CA VAL A 141 6.59 7.62 -13.99
C VAL A 141 5.35 6.78 -14.24
N GLY A 142 4.64 6.41 -13.18
CA GLY A 142 3.39 5.65 -13.22
C GLY A 142 2.27 6.43 -12.56
N ILE A 143 1.08 6.42 -13.15
CA ILE A 143 -0.12 7.02 -12.53
C ILE A 143 -1.12 5.91 -12.27
N LYS A 144 -1.63 5.87 -11.05
CA LYS A 144 -2.55 4.84 -10.61
C LYS A 144 -3.77 5.39 -9.92
N HIS A 145 -4.94 5.02 -10.39
CA HIS A 145 -6.16 5.22 -9.62
C HIS A 145 -6.20 4.30 -8.39
N VAL A 146 -6.16 4.89 -7.19
CA VAL A 146 -6.07 4.20 -5.88
C VAL A 146 -7.32 3.33 -5.58
N PHE A 147 -8.42 3.58 -6.29
CA PHE A 147 -9.65 2.80 -6.22
C PHE A 147 -9.57 1.45 -6.94
N LYS A 148 -8.71 1.32 -7.96
CA LYS A 148 -8.68 0.18 -8.90
C LYS A 148 -7.49 -0.74 -8.63
N ASN A 149 -7.73 -2.06 -8.64
CA ASN A 149 -6.73 -3.11 -8.36
C ASN A 149 -5.94 -2.85 -7.07
N TRP A 150 -6.69 -2.43 -6.05
CA TRP A 150 -6.21 -2.22 -4.70
C TRP A 150 -7.23 -2.80 -3.73
N SER A 151 -6.91 -3.96 -3.16
CA SER A 151 -7.79 -4.65 -2.22
C SER A 151 -7.75 -4.02 -0.84
N LYS A 152 -8.90 -4.07 -0.18
CA LYS A 152 -9.10 -3.58 1.18
C LYS A 152 -9.85 -4.64 1.98
N GLY A 153 -9.63 -4.68 3.30
CA GLY A 153 -10.41 -5.52 4.21
C GLY A 153 -11.92 -5.28 4.06
N SER A 154 -12.72 -6.30 4.38
CA SER A 154 -14.18 -6.23 4.29
C SER A 154 -14.83 -5.61 5.54
N SER A 155 -14.07 -4.94 6.39
CA SER A 155 -14.61 -4.16 7.50
C SER A 155 -15.38 -2.93 7.03
N MET A 156 -16.07 -2.25 7.95
CA MET A 156 -16.65 -0.92 7.69
C MET A 156 -15.59 0.09 7.26
N TRP A 157 -14.43 0.11 7.91
CA TRP A 157 -13.36 1.05 7.58
C TRP A 157 -12.76 0.75 6.21
N GLY A 158 -12.59 -0.52 5.84
CA GLY A 158 -12.16 -0.91 4.50
C GLY A 158 -13.13 -0.46 3.40
N SER A 159 -14.44 -0.59 3.63
CA SER A 159 -15.46 -0.04 2.71
C SER A 159 -15.41 1.49 2.60
N MET A 160 -15.29 2.19 3.73
CA MET A 160 -15.17 3.66 3.73
C MET A 160 -13.90 4.13 3.03
N LEU A 161 -12.79 3.44 3.27
CA LEU A 161 -11.51 3.74 2.63
C LEU A 161 -11.60 3.52 1.11
N ALA A 162 -12.24 2.43 0.68
CA ALA A 162 -12.55 2.20 -0.73
C ALA A 162 -13.30 3.39 -1.34
N ARG A 163 -14.37 3.84 -0.69
CA ARG A 163 -15.10 5.03 -1.16
C ARG A 163 -14.22 6.27 -1.22
N SER A 164 -13.42 6.56 -0.20
CA SER A 164 -12.55 7.73 -0.20
C SER A 164 -11.51 7.73 -1.34
N HIS A 165 -11.15 6.54 -1.84
CA HIS A 165 -10.16 6.41 -2.91
C HIS A 165 -10.73 6.61 -4.31
N GLU A 166 -12.05 6.75 -4.46
CA GLU A 166 -12.73 6.92 -5.75
C GLU A 166 -12.27 8.17 -6.52
N GLU A 167 -11.74 9.18 -5.85
CA GLU A 167 -11.21 10.38 -6.49
C GLU A 167 -9.68 10.49 -6.37
N MET A 168 -9.03 9.46 -5.82
CA MET A 168 -7.59 9.50 -5.53
C MET A 168 -6.76 8.83 -6.62
N PHE A 169 -5.67 9.51 -6.97
CA PHE A 169 -4.63 9.04 -7.87
C PHE A 169 -3.28 9.09 -7.18
N GLY A 170 -2.55 7.98 -7.21
CA GLY A 170 -1.14 7.92 -6.83
C GLY A 170 -0.26 8.17 -8.04
N VAL A 171 0.82 8.94 -7.86
CA VAL A 171 1.83 9.18 -8.90
C VAL A 171 3.15 8.60 -8.43
N PHE A 172 3.55 7.49 -9.03
CA PHE A 172 4.83 6.85 -8.75
C PHE A 172 5.92 7.47 -9.61
N LYS A 173 7.02 7.93 -9.00
CA LYS A 173 8.21 8.42 -9.73
C LYS A 173 9.41 7.66 -9.25
N ILE A 174 10.06 6.93 -10.14
CA ILE A 174 11.23 6.12 -9.82
C ILE A 174 12.49 6.98 -9.92
N SER A 175 13.35 6.88 -8.91
CA SER A 175 14.66 7.54 -8.91
C SER A 175 15.56 7.00 -10.02
N PRO A 176 16.46 7.81 -10.61
CA PRO A 176 17.36 7.36 -11.68
C PRO A 176 18.24 6.16 -11.33
N ASN A 177 18.59 5.98 -10.05
CA ASN A 177 19.39 4.86 -9.57
C ASN A 177 18.54 3.64 -9.13
N LEU A 178 17.23 3.66 -9.37
CA LEU A 178 16.28 2.60 -9.03
C LEU A 178 16.30 2.21 -7.54
N GLN A 179 16.56 3.15 -6.64
CA GLN A 179 16.55 2.90 -5.19
C GLN A 179 15.28 3.41 -4.49
N TRP A 180 14.62 4.41 -5.08
CA TRP A 180 13.47 5.07 -4.47
C TRP A 180 12.32 5.22 -5.45
N ILE A 181 11.12 5.23 -4.89
CA ILE A 181 9.87 5.57 -5.56
C ILE A 181 9.20 6.65 -4.72
N ASN A 182 8.96 7.80 -5.31
CA ASN A 182 8.14 8.86 -4.73
C ASN A 182 6.67 8.62 -5.09
N LEU A 183 5.76 8.76 -4.13
CA LEU A 183 4.31 8.66 -4.35
C LEU A 183 3.65 10.05 -4.34
N ASP A 184 4.11 10.92 -3.44
CA ASP A 184 3.67 12.31 -3.28
C ASP A 184 4.65 13.09 -2.37
N MET A 185 4.20 14.15 -1.70
CA MET A 185 5.07 15.00 -0.87
C MET A 185 5.71 14.29 0.33
N ASP A 186 5.06 13.28 0.91
CA ASP A 186 5.47 12.67 2.18
C ASP A 186 5.58 11.13 2.14
N ASN A 187 5.16 10.51 1.03
CA ASN A 187 5.17 9.07 0.84
C ASN A 187 6.29 8.61 -0.09
N TRP A 188 7.18 7.79 0.46
CA TRP A 188 8.34 7.25 -0.24
C TRP A 188 8.40 5.74 -0.08
N ILE A 189 8.90 5.05 -1.09
CA ILE A 189 9.19 3.62 -1.05
C ILE A 189 10.65 3.41 -1.42
N TYR A 190 11.40 2.79 -0.52
CA TYR A 190 12.77 2.35 -0.76
C TYR A 190 12.76 0.92 -1.32
N ILE A 191 13.54 0.67 -2.37
CA ILE A 191 13.70 -0.65 -2.98
C ILE A 191 14.85 -1.35 -2.24
N LEU A 192 14.53 -2.37 -1.43
CA LEU A 192 15.53 -3.04 -0.59
C LEU A 192 16.55 -3.80 -1.45
N GLN A 193 17.83 -3.59 -1.16
CA GLN A 193 18.96 -4.13 -1.91
C GLN A 193 19.62 -5.30 -1.17
N ALA A 194 20.35 -6.15 -1.90
CA ALA A 194 21.04 -7.31 -1.32
C ALA A 194 22.08 -6.97 -0.24
N GLY A 195 22.64 -5.76 -0.26
CA GLY A 195 23.58 -5.28 0.74
C GLY A 195 22.94 -4.61 1.96
N ASP A 196 21.63 -4.39 1.96
CA ASP A 196 20.95 -3.72 3.07
C ASP A 196 20.79 -4.64 4.29
N LYS A 197 20.75 -4.03 5.47
CA LYS A 197 20.53 -4.72 6.75
C LYS A 197 19.33 -4.09 7.43
N LEU A 198 18.15 -4.66 7.20
CA LEU A 198 16.95 -4.27 7.91
C LEU A 198 16.98 -4.91 9.30
N VAL A 199 16.86 -4.10 10.36
CA VAL A 199 16.92 -4.56 11.75
C VAL A 199 15.78 -3.97 12.57
N ASP A 200 15.33 -4.67 13.61
CA ASP A 200 14.38 -4.12 14.57
C ASP A 200 15.10 -3.21 15.60
N PRO A 201 14.39 -2.53 16.51
CA PRO A 201 15.00 -1.68 17.54
C PRO A 201 15.99 -2.40 18.48
N SER A 202 15.93 -3.73 18.57
CA SER A 202 16.87 -4.54 19.35
C SER A 202 18.12 -4.93 18.56
N GLY A 203 18.20 -4.54 17.29
CA GLY A 203 19.27 -4.92 16.36
C GLY A 203 19.09 -6.30 15.74
N LYS A 204 17.95 -6.98 15.98
CA LYS A 204 17.69 -8.29 15.39
C LYS A 204 17.35 -8.13 13.90
N PRO A 205 17.88 -8.97 13.01
CA PRO A 205 17.54 -8.91 11.58
C PRO A 205 16.05 -9.11 11.34
N VAL A 206 15.49 -8.24 10.49
CA VAL A 206 14.15 -8.40 9.92
C VAL A 206 14.32 -9.02 8.52
N PRO A 207 13.73 -10.20 8.25
CA PRO A 207 13.91 -10.88 6.98
C PRO A 207 13.25 -10.09 5.85
N PHE A 208 13.97 -9.96 4.73
CA PHE A 208 13.47 -9.43 3.46
C PHE A 208 14.18 -10.11 2.28
N THR A 209 13.58 -10.01 1.10
CA THR A 209 14.04 -10.56 -0.17
C THR A 209 14.33 -9.39 -1.12
N PRO A 210 15.60 -9.13 -1.46
CA PRO A 210 15.95 -8.04 -2.39
C PRO A 210 15.19 -8.14 -3.71
N GLY A 211 14.58 -7.04 -4.15
CA GLY A 211 13.79 -6.97 -5.39
C GLY A 211 12.34 -7.48 -5.28
N ASP A 212 12.02 -8.26 -4.24
CA ASP A 212 10.65 -8.69 -3.93
C ASP A 212 10.08 -7.99 -2.70
N ASP A 213 10.90 -7.34 -1.88
CA ASP A 213 10.47 -6.52 -0.76
C ASP A 213 10.88 -5.05 -0.95
N LEU A 214 9.94 -4.15 -0.72
CA LEU A 214 10.15 -2.71 -0.66
C LEU A 214 9.85 -2.21 0.75
N LEU A 215 10.31 -1.02 1.10
CA LEU A 215 10.06 -0.39 2.39
C LEU A 215 9.39 0.96 2.19
N ARG A 216 8.10 1.06 2.53
CA ARG A 216 7.38 2.34 2.51
C ARG A 216 7.75 3.12 3.77
N VAL A 217 8.09 4.41 3.62
CA VAL A 217 8.45 5.32 4.70
C VAL A 217 7.76 6.69 4.52
N THR A 218 7.26 7.24 5.62
CA THR A 218 6.91 8.67 5.76
C THR A 218 7.59 9.21 7.00
N TRP A 219 8.21 10.37 6.88
CA TRP A 219 8.88 11.06 7.97
C TRP A 219 7.98 12.09 8.64
N ASN A 220 8.18 12.32 9.94
CA ASN A 220 7.48 13.35 10.68
C ASN A 220 7.77 14.73 10.09
N ASP A 221 6.72 15.52 9.86
CA ASP A 221 6.78 16.85 9.25
C ASP A 221 7.64 16.91 7.97
N GLN A 222 7.69 15.83 7.19
CA GLN A 222 8.47 15.77 5.94
C GLN A 222 9.97 16.09 6.17
N ASP A 223 10.51 15.66 7.32
CA ASP A 223 11.91 15.87 7.71
C ASP A 223 12.54 14.55 8.21
N PRO A 224 13.50 13.97 7.47
CA PRO A 224 14.18 12.73 7.87
C PRO A 224 14.77 12.77 9.28
N LYS A 225 15.15 13.95 9.76
CA LYS A 225 15.76 14.14 11.09
C LYS A 225 14.76 14.11 12.24
N LYS A 226 13.46 14.17 11.95
CA LYS A 226 12.38 14.10 12.96
C LYS A 226 11.85 12.67 13.16
N GLY A 227 12.52 11.69 12.55
CA GLY A 227 12.13 10.29 12.64
C GLY A 227 10.94 9.94 11.74
N ILE A 228 10.57 8.68 11.80
CA ILE A 228 9.53 8.09 10.97
C ILE A 228 8.16 8.28 11.63
N TYR A 229 7.16 8.67 10.83
CA TYR A 229 5.74 8.71 11.21
C TYR A 229 5.04 7.38 10.90
N TYR A 230 5.35 6.79 9.74
CA TYR A 230 4.66 5.60 9.24
C TYR A 230 5.59 4.78 8.33
N GLN A 231 5.67 3.47 8.55
CA GLN A 231 6.60 2.61 7.83
C GLN A 231 6.09 1.19 7.73
N TYR A 232 6.17 0.55 6.56
CA TYR A 232 5.74 -0.84 6.39
C TYR A 232 6.44 -1.49 5.21
N ILE A 233 6.49 -2.82 5.18
CA ILE A 233 7.11 -3.57 4.07
C ILE A 233 6.06 -3.77 2.96
N VAL A 234 6.47 -3.65 1.72
CA VAL A 234 5.66 -3.94 0.54
C VAL A 234 6.25 -5.17 -0.13
N SER A 235 5.66 -6.33 0.13
CA SER A 235 6.18 -7.63 -0.30
C SER A 235 5.45 -8.12 -1.54
N ARG A 236 6.18 -8.51 -2.59
CA ARG A 236 5.60 -9.20 -3.74
C ARG A 236 5.15 -10.60 -3.30
N VAL A 237 3.90 -10.93 -3.58
CA VAL A 237 3.29 -12.22 -3.21
C VAL A 237 2.88 -13.05 -4.41
N ALA A 238 2.73 -12.43 -5.59
CA ALA A 238 2.48 -13.15 -6.82
C ALA A 238 2.89 -12.33 -8.05
N PHE A 239 3.10 -13.00 -9.18
CA PHE A 239 3.35 -12.38 -10.49
C PHE A 239 2.90 -13.33 -11.61
N LYS A 240 2.83 -12.85 -12.85
CA LYS A 240 2.66 -13.71 -14.03
C LYS A 240 4.03 -14.12 -14.55
N ASP A 241 4.24 -15.41 -14.80
CA ASP A 241 5.41 -15.87 -15.55
C ASP A 241 5.31 -15.52 -17.05
N GLU A 242 6.33 -15.90 -17.82
CA GLU A 242 6.41 -15.70 -19.27
C GLU A 242 5.23 -16.34 -20.04
N SER A 243 4.59 -17.37 -19.48
CA SER A 243 3.40 -18.03 -20.06
C SER A 243 2.08 -17.37 -19.67
N GLY A 244 2.13 -16.31 -18.86
CA GLY A 244 0.96 -15.64 -18.30
C GLY A 244 0.32 -16.39 -17.12
N LYS A 245 0.97 -17.44 -16.60
CA LYS A 245 0.46 -18.20 -15.46
C LYS A 245 0.85 -17.51 -14.16
N LEU A 246 -0.09 -17.50 -13.22
CA LEU A 246 0.15 -16.96 -11.88
C LEU A 246 1.18 -17.81 -11.13
N GLN A 247 2.24 -17.16 -10.67
CA GLN A 247 3.25 -17.71 -9.77
C GLN A 247 3.14 -17.02 -8.42
N LYS A 248 3.19 -17.80 -7.33
CA LYS A 248 3.19 -17.29 -5.95
C LYS A 248 4.64 -17.14 -5.49
N VAL A 249 4.94 -16.04 -4.82
CA VAL A 249 6.28 -15.76 -4.28
C VAL A 249 6.35 -16.31 -2.86
N HIS A 250 7.20 -17.30 -2.66
CA HIS A 250 7.44 -17.91 -1.35
C HIS A 250 8.74 -17.35 -0.74
N PRO A 251 8.77 -17.02 0.57
CA PRO A 251 7.76 -17.32 1.59
C PRO A 251 6.66 -16.26 1.77
N ALA A 252 6.72 -15.12 1.08
CA ALA A 252 5.84 -13.98 1.33
C ALA A 252 4.33 -14.31 1.20
N TYR A 253 3.95 -15.10 0.19
CA TYR A 253 2.55 -15.54 0.02
C TYR A 253 2.09 -16.47 1.15
N ASP A 254 2.96 -17.35 1.65
CA ASP A 254 2.61 -18.25 2.77
C ASP A 254 2.37 -17.46 4.05
N GLU A 255 3.19 -16.44 4.32
CA GLU A 255 3.00 -15.53 5.45
C GLU A 255 1.69 -14.73 5.33
N LEU A 256 1.41 -14.20 4.14
CA LEU A 256 0.14 -13.53 3.86
C LEU A 256 -1.05 -14.45 4.13
N LEU A 257 -0.99 -15.70 3.63
CA LEU A 257 -2.05 -16.69 3.80
C LEU A 257 -2.22 -17.09 5.27
N ASP A 258 -1.14 -17.30 6.01
CA ASP A 258 -1.20 -17.57 7.46
C ASP A 258 -1.89 -16.41 8.19
N ARG A 259 -1.48 -15.16 7.94
CA ARG A 259 -2.10 -13.98 8.56
C ARG A 259 -3.56 -13.78 8.16
N ALA A 260 -3.93 -14.17 6.93
CA ALA A 260 -5.31 -14.11 6.45
C ALA A 260 -6.19 -15.21 7.06
N THR A 261 -5.64 -16.38 7.40
CA THR A 261 -6.42 -17.54 7.87
C THR A 261 -6.32 -17.78 9.37
N ARG A 262 -5.37 -17.15 10.06
CA ARG A 262 -5.23 -17.20 11.53
C ARG A 262 -6.52 -16.74 12.22
N PRO A 263 -6.90 -17.32 13.37
CA PRO A 263 -8.01 -16.82 14.17
C PRO A 263 -7.84 -15.35 14.55
N THR A 264 -8.92 -14.57 14.46
CA THR A 264 -8.91 -13.17 14.95
C THR A 264 -8.68 -13.16 16.44
N LEU A 265 -7.74 -12.32 16.89
CA LEU A 265 -7.52 -12.10 18.32
C LEU A 265 -8.84 -11.67 18.98
N GLN A 266 -9.23 -12.37 20.03
CA GLN A 266 -10.51 -12.15 20.70
C GLN A 266 -10.37 -10.99 21.69
N GLY A 267 -10.95 -9.85 21.35
CA GLY A 267 -11.19 -8.73 22.25
C GLY A 267 -12.29 -9.03 23.28
N ALA A 268 -12.62 -8.03 24.09
CA ALA A 268 -13.79 -8.05 24.97
C ALA A 268 -15.07 -7.64 24.22
N CYS A 269 -16.24 -7.99 24.77
CA CYS A 269 -17.57 -7.58 24.29
C CYS A 269 -17.77 -7.83 22.78
N CYS A 270 -17.77 -9.10 22.36
CA CYS A 270 -17.90 -9.49 20.95
C CYS A 270 -16.83 -8.85 20.04
N ASN A 271 -15.62 -8.65 20.57
CA ASN A 271 -14.48 -8.05 19.88
C ASN A 271 -14.68 -6.57 19.48
N LEU A 272 -15.61 -5.86 20.11
CA LEU A 272 -15.78 -4.40 19.93
C LEU A 272 -14.65 -3.61 20.58
N PHE A 273 -14.14 -4.12 21.70
CA PHE A 273 -13.09 -3.47 22.47
C PHE A 273 -11.87 -4.38 22.61
N LEU A 274 -10.69 -3.76 22.53
CA LEU A 274 -9.40 -4.41 22.74
C LEU A 274 -8.95 -4.31 24.21
N CYS A 275 -9.87 -4.17 25.16
CA CYS A 275 -9.54 -3.89 26.56
C CYS A 275 -8.82 -5.03 27.29
N ASN A 276 -8.80 -6.24 26.74
CA ASN A 276 -8.13 -7.42 27.30
C ASN A 276 -6.76 -7.70 26.66
N ILE A 277 -6.25 -6.81 25.78
CA ILE A 277 -4.93 -6.94 25.17
C ILE A 277 -3.97 -5.96 25.85
N SER A 278 -2.76 -6.41 26.16
CA SER A 278 -1.73 -5.54 26.71
C SER A 278 -1.14 -4.62 25.63
N ASP A 279 -0.45 -3.55 26.04
CA ASP A 279 0.23 -2.62 25.14
C ASP A 279 1.28 -3.34 24.27
N ALA A 280 1.94 -4.36 24.83
CA ALA A 280 2.90 -5.19 24.11
C ALA A 280 2.23 -6.07 23.04
N GLU A 281 0.97 -6.47 23.27
CA GLU A 281 0.18 -7.27 22.34
C GLU A 281 -0.61 -6.42 21.35
N TYR A 282 -0.68 -5.09 21.52
CA TYR A 282 -1.49 -4.20 20.69
C TYR A 282 -1.19 -4.33 19.20
N GLY A 283 0.09 -4.39 18.83
CA GLY A 283 0.51 -4.56 17.45
C GLY A 283 -0.03 -5.85 16.81
N SER A 284 -0.27 -6.90 17.61
CA SER A 284 -0.79 -8.18 17.13
C SER A 284 -2.26 -8.11 16.69
N ALA A 285 -3.01 -7.11 17.13
CA ALA A 285 -4.38 -6.87 16.65
C ALA A 285 -4.40 -6.54 15.15
N TYR A 286 -3.29 -6.01 14.62
CA TYR A 286 -3.09 -5.74 13.19
C TYR A 286 -2.33 -6.86 12.47
N ASP A 287 -1.91 -7.91 13.20
CA ASP A 287 -1.27 -9.06 12.58
C ASP A 287 -2.27 -9.93 11.81
N CYS A 288 -3.54 -9.95 12.22
CA CYS A 288 -4.60 -10.68 11.51
C CYS A 288 -5.14 -9.84 10.34
N ILE A 289 -4.94 -10.32 9.12
CA ILE A 289 -5.46 -9.71 7.90
C ILE A 289 -6.82 -10.31 7.61
N ASP A 290 -7.80 -9.53 7.15
CA ASP A 290 -9.08 -10.09 6.72
C ASP A 290 -8.88 -11.01 5.51
N ASP A 291 -9.27 -12.29 5.57
CA ASP A 291 -9.22 -13.14 4.36
C ASP A 291 -10.18 -12.61 3.30
N HIS A 292 -11.33 -12.10 3.75
CA HIS A 292 -12.36 -11.54 2.90
C HIS A 292 -11.99 -10.10 2.51
N GLN A 293 -11.64 -9.92 1.25
CA GLN A 293 -11.25 -8.65 0.69
C GLN A 293 -12.36 -8.09 -0.19
N ILE A 294 -12.41 -6.76 -0.28
CA ILE A 294 -13.11 -6.07 -1.35
C ILE A 294 -12.10 -5.41 -2.28
N TYR A 295 -12.38 -5.40 -3.57
CA TYR A 295 -11.61 -4.65 -4.55
C TYR A 295 -12.49 -4.26 -5.72
N ILE A 296 -12.07 -3.26 -6.48
CA ILE A 296 -12.72 -2.87 -7.72
C ILE A 296 -11.75 -3.23 -8.84
N PRO A 297 -12.09 -4.20 -9.72
CA PRO A 297 -11.24 -4.58 -10.82
C PRO A 297 -11.23 -3.48 -11.88
N GLY A 298 -10.25 -3.60 -12.75
CA GLY A 298 -10.28 -2.98 -14.06
C GLY A 298 -8.91 -2.52 -14.47
N PRO A 299 -8.61 -2.48 -15.77
CA PRO A 299 -7.65 -1.50 -16.23
C PRO A 299 -8.18 -0.11 -15.87
N GLU A 300 -7.26 0.82 -15.67
CA GLU A 300 -7.59 2.18 -15.27
C GLU A 300 -8.41 2.94 -16.33
N HIS A 301 -9.07 4.02 -15.92
CA HIS A 301 -9.96 4.76 -16.83
C HIS A 301 -9.14 5.32 -18.01
N PRO A 302 -9.51 5.03 -19.28
CA PRO A 302 -8.66 5.26 -20.46
C PRO A 302 -8.37 6.73 -20.79
N SER A 303 -8.95 7.68 -20.04
CA SER A 303 -8.77 9.10 -20.26
C SER A 303 -7.50 9.68 -19.63
N TRP A 304 -6.77 8.91 -18.82
CA TRP A 304 -5.63 9.45 -18.07
C TRP A 304 -4.31 8.91 -18.61
N LYS A 305 -3.45 9.83 -19.06
CA LYS A 305 -2.09 9.51 -19.51
C LYS A 305 -1.08 10.30 -18.70
N PRO A 306 0.08 9.73 -18.34
CA PRO A 306 1.15 10.47 -17.68
C PRO A 306 1.53 11.77 -18.42
N ASP A 307 1.52 11.74 -19.75
CA ASP A 307 1.81 12.90 -20.60
C ASP A 307 0.85 14.08 -20.43
N ASP A 308 -0.37 13.85 -19.92
CA ASP A 308 -1.35 14.91 -19.70
C ASP A 308 -1.09 15.68 -18.40
N PHE A 309 -0.44 15.07 -17.40
CA PHE A 309 -0.10 15.74 -16.14
C PHE A 309 1.05 16.74 -16.30
N LEU A 310 1.95 16.55 -17.28
CA LEU A 310 2.99 17.54 -17.58
C LEU A 310 2.48 18.78 -18.33
N LYS A 311 1.22 18.78 -18.82
CA LYS A 311 0.67 19.92 -19.55
C LYS A 311 0.03 20.96 -18.63
N VAL A 312 -0.30 20.61 -17.39
CA VAL A 312 -1.06 21.47 -16.47
C VAL A 312 -0.23 22.65 -15.92
N ASP A 313 1.10 22.61 -15.99
CA ASP A 313 1.99 23.66 -15.46
C ASP A 313 2.58 24.63 -16.52
N ARG A 314 1.99 24.73 -17.72
CA ARG A 314 2.41 25.79 -18.67
C ARG A 314 1.64 27.11 -18.54
N ASP A 315 0.51 27.12 -17.84
CA ASP A 315 -0.39 28.27 -17.78
C ASP A 315 -0.79 28.68 -16.33
N ALA A 316 -0.05 28.21 -15.31
CA ALA A 316 -0.20 28.63 -13.90
C ALA A 316 1.01 29.42 -13.41
#